data_AF-A0A7S2V701-F1
#
_entry.id   AF-A0A7S2V701-F1
#
_cell.length_a   1.000
_cell.length_b   1.000
_cell.length_c   1.000
_cell.angle_alpha   90.00
_cell.angle_beta   90.00
_cell.angle_gamma   90.00
#
_symmetry.space_group_name_H-M   'P 1'
#
loop_
_entity.id
_entity.type
_entity.pdbx_description
1 polymer ?
#
loop_
_entity_poly.entity_id
_entity_poly.type
_entity_poly.pdbx_seq_one_letter_code
_entity_poly.pdbx_strand_id
1 'polypeptide(L)'
;ALAHMDHAFDVETIEDGKEPQVTEQTIANIISEWSNIPMGNLETDEAKRLMVLEDELENRVKGQDRAVRAVARAVRRARSGMRDTSRPVASFMFCGPTGVGKTELCKSLAETYFGSEKDMV
;
A
#
# COMPACT_ATOMS: atom_id res chain seq x y z
N ALA A 1 29.29 -3.83 -5.21
CA ALA A 1 29.15 -2.37 -5.03
C ALA A 1 28.81 -2.10 -3.57
N LEU A 2 29.85 -2.05 -2.73
CA LEU A 2 29.78 -2.09 -1.26
C LEU A 2 30.55 -0.88 -0.69
N ALA A 3 30.40 0.28 -1.32
CA ALA A 3 31.31 1.43 -1.15
C ALA A 3 30.60 2.76 -0.81
N HIS A 4 29.37 2.73 -0.31
CA HIS A 4 28.66 3.95 0.13
C HIS A 4 27.91 3.72 1.45
N MET A 5 28.64 3.27 2.49
CA MET A 5 28.09 3.08 3.85
C MET A 5 28.63 4.10 4.87
N ASP A 6 29.11 5.27 4.43
CA ASP A 6 29.79 6.24 5.30
C ASP A 6 28.96 7.47 5.72
N HIS A 7 27.67 7.58 5.37
CA HIS A 7 26.91 8.82 5.66
C HIS A 7 25.48 8.67 6.20
N ALA A 8 25.09 7.51 6.74
CA ALA A 8 23.73 7.35 7.30
C ALA A 8 23.59 7.77 8.79
N PHE A 9 24.66 8.24 9.42
CA PHE A 9 24.61 8.77 10.79
C PHE A 9 24.95 10.26 10.77
N ASP A 10 23.97 11.10 10.44
CA ASP A 10 24.04 12.52 10.81
C ASP A 10 23.86 12.62 12.34
N VAL A 11 25.00 12.60 13.03
CA VAL A 11 25.12 12.91 14.45
C VAL A 11 25.16 14.43 14.63
N GLU A 12 24.15 15.14 14.15
CA GLU A 12 23.99 16.55 14.46
C GLU A 12 22.80 16.74 15.41
N THR A 13 23.11 17.31 16.58
CA THR A 13 22.25 17.59 17.75
C THR A 13 22.07 16.46 18.77
N ILE A 14 23.17 16.01 19.38
CA ILE A 14 23.09 15.42 20.73
C ILE A 14 23.06 16.58 21.72
N GLU A 15 21.90 16.90 22.30
CA GLU A 15 21.87 17.67 23.55
C GLU A 15 22.59 16.86 24.63
N ASP A 16 23.63 17.44 25.25
CA ASP A 16 24.44 16.83 26.31
C ASP A 16 23.55 16.20 27.39
N GLY A 17 23.50 14.86 27.45
CA GLY A 17 22.94 14.10 28.56
C GLY A 17 21.74 13.18 28.28
N LYS A 18 21.23 13.07 27.04
CA LYS A 18 20.23 12.04 26.67
C LYS A 18 20.83 10.98 25.77
N GLU A 19 20.78 9.73 26.22
CA GLU A 19 21.08 8.57 25.36
C GLU A 19 20.14 8.58 24.14
N PRO A 20 20.65 8.30 22.92
CA PRO A 20 19.82 8.26 21.73
C PRO A 20 18.74 7.19 21.88
N GLN A 21 17.47 7.61 21.90
CA GLN A 21 16.34 6.69 21.99
C GLN A 21 15.89 6.28 20.59
N VAL A 22 15.92 4.98 20.33
CA VAL A 22 15.32 4.41 19.13
C VAL A 22 13.82 4.30 19.36
N THR A 23 13.04 5.10 18.63
CA THR A 23 11.58 5.04 18.64
C THR A 23 11.05 4.35 17.38
N GLU A 24 9.80 3.87 17.41
CA GLU A 24 9.12 3.30 16.23
C GLU A 24 9.14 4.30 15.05
N GLN A 25 9.00 5.59 15.34
CA GLN A 25 9.07 6.66 14.35
C GLN A 25 10.45 6.76 13.68
N THR A 26 11.52 6.58 14.46
CA THR A 26 12.91 6.56 13.97
C THR A 26 13.13 5.40 13.01
N ILE A 27 12.65 4.20 13.36
CA ILE A 27 12.75 3.00 12.51
C ILE A 27 11.95 3.18 11.21
N ALA A 28 10.72 3.71 11.31
CA ALA A 28 9.85 3.97 10.18
C ALA A 28 10.49 4.95 9.18
N ASN A 29 11.13 6.02 9.66
CA ASN A 29 11.79 7.02 8.81
C ASN A 29 12.95 6.41 8.01
N ILE A 30 13.81 5.61 8.65
CA ILE A 30 14.94 4.95 7.98
C ILE A 30 14.45 3.97 6.91
N ILE A 31 13.42 3.17 7.23
CA ILE A 31 12.84 2.22 6.27
C ILE A 31 12.17 2.97 5.12
N SER A 32 11.53 4.10 5.38
CA SER A 32 10.94 4.95 4.34
C SER A 32 11.97 5.54 3.40
N GLU A 33 13.10 6.02 3.92
CA GLU A 33 14.21 6.51 3.10
C GLU A 33 14.80 5.42 2.21
N TRP A 34 14.94 4.19 2.72
CA TRP A 34 15.48 3.07 1.95
C TRP A 34 14.51 2.48 0.95
N SER A 35 13.23 2.39 1.30
CA SER A 35 12.19 1.80 0.44
C SER A 35 11.58 2.82 -0.52
N ASN A 36 11.81 4.12 -0.29
CA ASN A 36 11.13 5.23 -0.96
C ASN A 36 9.59 5.19 -0.78
N ILE A 37 9.11 4.48 0.25
CA ILE A 37 7.70 4.35 0.63
C ILE A 37 7.54 5.09 1.96
N PRO A 38 6.83 6.22 2.03
CA PRO A 38 6.59 6.91 3.30
C PRO A 38 5.87 5.96 4.28
N MET A 39 6.09 6.10 5.57
CA MET A 39 5.44 5.25 6.60
C MET A 39 4.53 6.07 7.52
N GLY A 40 4.71 7.40 7.61
CA GLY A 40 3.88 8.30 8.44
C GLY A 40 2.59 8.76 7.75
N ASN A 41 1.49 8.89 8.51
CA ASN A 41 0.13 9.30 8.08
C ASN A 41 -0.57 8.44 7.00
N LEU A 42 0.13 7.45 6.41
CA LEU A 42 -0.45 6.56 5.41
C LEU A 42 -1.52 5.64 5.99
N GLU A 43 -1.34 5.10 7.18
CA GLU A 43 -2.29 4.13 7.76
C GLU A 43 -3.71 4.70 7.90
N THR A 44 -3.82 5.96 8.35
CA THR A 44 -5.12 6.61 8.58
C THR A 44 -5.85 6.94 7.29
N ASP A 45 -5.13 7.43 6.27
CA ASP A 45 -5.73 7.72 4.96
C ASP A 45 -6.00 6.44 4.16
N GLU A 46 -5.17 5.42 4.31
CA GLU A 46 -5.40 4.11 3.72
C GLU A 46 -6.66 3.45 4.30
N ALA A 47 -6.86 3.53 5.62
CA ALA A 47 -8.07 3.04 6.26
C ALA A 47 -9.34 3.72 5.72
N LYS A 48 -9.29 5.03 5.45
CA LYS A 48 -10.42 5.75 4.81
C LYS A 48 -10.67 5.25 3.39
N ARG A 49 -9.61 5.08 2.58
CA ARG A 49 -9.73 4.53 1.21
C ARG A 49 -10.34 3.13 1.22
N LEU A 50 -9.96 2.28 2.18
CA LEU A 50 -10.50 0.92 2.32
C LEU A 50 -11.99 0.87 2.69
N MET A 51 -12.50 1.86 3.41
CA MET A 51 -13.93 1.94 3.76
C MET A 51 -14.78 2.14 2.52
N VAL A 52 -14.37 3.02 1.60
CA VAL A 52 -15.13 3.37 0.39
C VAL A 52 -14.74 2.56 -0.85
N LEU A 53 -13.70 1.72 -0.78
CA LEU A 53 -13.14 0.98 -1.91
C LEU A 53 -14.18 0.20 -2.73
N GLU A 54 -15.10 -0.52 -2.10
CA GLU A 54 -16.10 -1.32 -2.82
C GLU A 54 -17.05 -0.42 -3.62
N ASP A 55 -17.54 0.66 -3.00
CA ASP A 55 -18.47 1.60 -3.63
C ASP A 55 -17.81 2.33 -4.81
N GLU A 56 -16.54 2.74 -4.68
CA GLU A 56 -15.80 3.36 -5.77
C GLU A 56 -15.58 2.41 -6.95
N LEU A 57 -15.22 1.15 -6.66
CA LEU A 57 -15.07 0.11 -7.69
C LEU A 57 -16.40 -0.22 -8.37
N GLU A 58 -17.51 -0.31 -7.62
CA GLU A 58 -18.85 -0.52 -8.16
C GLU A 58 -19.32 0.68 -8.99
N ASN A 59 -18.88 1.89 -8.66
CA ASN A 59 -19.18 3.09 -9.44
C ASN A 59 -18.51 3.08 -10.81
N ARG A 60 -17.31 2.54 -10.90
CA ARG A 60 -16.53 2.52 -12.14
C ARG A 60 -16.72 1.25 -12.97
N VAL A 61 -16.92 0.10 -12.33
CA VAL A 61 -17.12 -1.20 -12.99
C VAL A 61 -18.54 -1.70 -12.75
N LYS A 62 -19.42 -1.50 -13.73
CA LYS A 62 -20.84 -1.86 -13.65
C LYS A 62 -21.09 -3.33 -14.05
N GLY A 63 -21.96 -4.00 -13.29
CA GLY A 63 -22.43 -5.36 -13.60
C GLY A 63 -21.41 -6.47 -13.28
N GLN A 64 -20.41 -6.19 -12.45
CA GLN A 64 -19.38 -7.16 -12.00
C GLN A 64 -19.29 -7.24 -10.47
N ASP A 65 -20.41 -7.14 -9.77
CA ASP A 65 -20.51 -7.02 -8.30
C ASP A 65 -19.71 -8.11 -7.57
N ARG A 66 -19.75 -9.35 -8.09
CA ARG A 66 -18.99 -10.48 -7.50
C ARG A 66 -17.48 -10.26 -7.57
N ALA A 67 -16.97 -9.75 -8.69
CA ALA A 67 -15.54 -9.49 -8.87
C ALA A 67 -15.10 -8.31 -7.98
N VAL A 68 -15.89 -7.22 -7.98
CA VAL A 68 -15.64 -6.04 -7.15
C VAL A 68 -15.58 -6.41 -5.66
N ARG A 69 -16.61 -7.11 -5.14
CA ARG A 69 -16.66 -7.55 -3.75
C ARG A 69 -15.51 -8.49 -3.39
N ALA A 70 -15.13 -9.40 -4.29
CA ALA A 70 -14.01 -10.30 -4.07
C ALA A 70 -12.68 -9.56 -3.92
N VAL A 71 -12.45 -8.55 -4.77
CA VAL A 71 -11.28 -7.66 -4.72
C VAL A 71 -11.28 -6.86 -3.42
N ALA A 72 -12.34 -6.10 -3.14
CA ALA A 72 -12.44 -5.26 -1.95
C ALA A 72 -12.25 -6.07 -0.66
N ARG A 73 -12.86 -7.26 -0.57
CA ARG A 73 -12.68 -8.15 0.58
C ARG A 73 -11.23 -8.63 0.74
N ALA A 74 -10.52 -8.95 -0.35
CA ALA A 74 -9.14 -9.43 -0.23
C ALA A 74 -8.19 -8.31 0.22
N VAL A 75 -8.36 -7.11 -0.31
CA VAL A 75 -7.54 -5.94 0.06
C VAL A 75 -7.76 -5.60 1.54
N ARG A 76 -9.02 -5.55 2.00
CA ARG A 76 -9.35 -5.36 3.43
C ARG A 76 -8.73 -6.44 4.33
N ARG A 77 -8.80 -7.72 3.92
CA ARG A 77 -8.17 -8.81 4.68
C ARG A 77 -6.65 -8.65 4.79
N ALA A 78 -5.98 -8.29 3.71
CA ALA A 78 -4.52 -8.13 3.72
C ALA A 78 -4.04 -7.04 4.68
N ARG A 79 -4.88 -6.01 4.92
CA ARG A 79 -4.59 -4.91 5.84
C ARG A 79 -5.01 -5.16 7.28
N SER A 80 -5.80 -6.20 7.54
CA SER A 80 -6.14 -6.61 8.92
C SER A 80 -4.97 -7.27 9.69
N GLY A 81 -3.78 -7.36 9.12
CA GLY A 81 -2.62 -8.04 9.71
C GLY A 81 -2.71 -9.58 9.68
N MET A 82 -3.86 -10.15 9.31
CA MET A 82 -4.07 -11.60 9.16
C MET A 82 -3.58 -12.11 7.79
N ARG A 83 -2.34 -11.81 7.41
CA ARG A 83 -1.75 -12.29 6.15
C ARG A 83 -0.39 -12.95 6.41
N ASP A 84 -0.18 -14.06 5.73
CA ASP A 84 1.14 -14.67 5.57
C ASP A 84 2.06 -13.73 4.78
N THR A 85 3.13 -13.25 5.41
CA THR A 85 4.09 -12.31 4.81
C THR A 85 4.87 -12.92 3.64
N SER A 86 4.88 -14.26 3.49
CA SER A 86 5.53 -14.96 2.39
C SER A 86 4.70 -15.01 1.09
N ARG A 87 3.47 -14.51 1.09
CA ARG A 87 2.52 -14.60 -0.03
C ARG A 87 2.03 -13.24 -0.49
N PRO A 88 1.68 -13.04 -1.78
CA PRO A 88 1.06 -11.80 -2.25
C PRO A 88 -0.21 -11.41 -1.45
N VAL A 89 -0.51 -10.11 -1.41
CA VAL A 89 -1.70 -9.54 -0.73
C VAL A 89 -2.98 -10.22 -1.23
N ALA A 90 -3.09 -10.32 -2.55
CA ALA A 90 -4.11 -11.11 -3.23
C ALA A 90 -3.57 -11.51 -4.61
N SER A 91 -4.01 -12.67 -5.10
CA SER A 91 -3.76 -13.10 -6.47
C SER A 91 -5.12 -13.34 -7.12
N PHE A 92 -5.35 -12.67 -8.25
CA PHE A 92 -6.61 -12.73 -8.98
C PHE A 92 -6.37 -13.18 -10.41
N MET A 93 -7.31 -13.96 -10.94
CA MET A 93 -7.39 -14.29 -12.35
C MET A 93 -8.77 -13.86 -12.84
N PHE A 94 -8.80 -12.81 -13.66
CA PHE A 94 -10.04 -12.34 -14.29
C PHE A 94 -10.20 -13.01 -15.66
N CYS A 95 -11.25 -13.80 -15.84
CA CYS A 95 -11.58 -14.48 -17.08
C CYS A 95 -12.91 -14.00 -17.64
N GLY A 96 -13.01 -13.89 -18.97
CA GLY A 96 -14.24 -13.50 -19.66
C GLY A 96 -13.98 -12.85 -21.02
N PRO A 97 -15.02 -12.57 -21.82
CA PRO A 97 -14.88 -11.93 -23.14
C PRO A 97 -14.32 -10.51 -23.03
N THR A 98 -13.79 -9.96 -24.12
CA THR A 98 -13.26 -8.59 -24.15
C THR A 98 -14.35 -7.56 -23.82
N GLY A 99 -13.96 -6.40 -23.28
CA GLY A 99 -14.89 -5.29 -22.99
C GLY A 99 -15.72 -5.41 -21.70
N VAL A 100 -15.70 -6.53 -20.97
CA VAL A 100 -16.50 -6.72 -19.73
C VAL A 100 -15.95 -6.05 -18.46
N GLY A 101 -14.88 -5.25 -18.57
CA GLY A 101 -14.32 -4.50 -17.43
C GLY A 101 -13.22 -5.20 -16.63
N LYS A 102 -12.60 -6.28 -17.13
CA LYS A 102 -11.47 -6.96 -16.44
C LYS A 102 -10.28 -6.02 -16.19
N THR A 103 -9.80 -5.36 -17.25
CA THR A 103 -8.70 -4.39 -17.16
C THR A 103 -9.12 -3.12 -16.43
N GLU A 104 -10.38 -2.72 -16.61
CA GLU A 104 -10.93 -1.55 -15.93
C GLU A 104 -10.92 -1.74 -14.41
N LEU A 105 -11.29 -2.92 -13.91
CA LEU A 105 -11.23 -3.25 -12.49
C LEU A 105 -9.81 -3.13 -11.91
N CYS A 106 -8.77 -3.51 -12.67
CA CYS A 106 -7.39 -3.31 -12.24
C CYS A 106 -7.01 -1.83 -12.18
N LYS A 107 -7.42 -1.03 -13.17
CA LYS A 107 -7.18 0.42 -13.21
C LYS A 107 -7.88 1.15 -12.07
N SER A 108 -9.16 0.84 -11.86
CA SER A 108 -9.96 1.43 -10.79
C SER A 108 -9.36 1.09 -9.42
N LEU A 109 -8.90 -0.15 -9.23
CA LEU A 109 -8.21 -0.53 -8.00
C LEU A 109 -6.92 0.27 -7.80
N ALA A 110 -6.12 0.44 -8.86
CA ALA A 110 -4.87 1.20 -8.77
C ALA A 110 -5.12 2.67 -8.41
N GLU A 111 -6.10 3.31 -9.07
CA GLU A 111 -6.48 4.68 -8.80
C GLU A 111 -7.04 4.87 -7.38
N THR A 112 -8.07 4.11 -7.00
CA THR A 112 -8.75 4.27 -5.70
C THR A 112 -7.84 3.98 -4.52
N TYR A 113 -6.97 2.97 -4.64
CA TYR A 113 -6.18 2.50 -3.50
C TYR A 113 -4.76 3.09 -3.47
N PHE A 114 -4.04 3.05 -4.60
CA PHE A 114 -2.66 3.57 -4.69
C PHE A 114 -2.59 5.04 -5.08
N GLY A 115 -3.66 5.60 -5.65
CA GLY A 115 -3.78 7.03 -5.99
C GLY A 115 -3.46 7.36 -7.45
N SER A 116 -3.06 6.37 -8.25
CA SER A 116 -2.74 6.55 -9.67
C SER A 116 -2.95 5.25 -10.45
N GLU A 117 -3.55 5.35 -11.64
CA GLU A 117 -3.67 4.21 -12.55
C GLU A 117 -2.32 3.67 -13.03
N LYS A 118 -1.28 4.51 -13.03
CA LYS A 118 0.07 4.13 -13.48
C LYS A 118 0.76 3.22 -12.48
N ASP A 119 0.25 3.14 -11.26
CA ASP A 119 0.79 2.34 -10.16
C ASP A 119 0.25 0.89 -10.22
N MET A 120 -0.24 0.48 -11.39
CA MET A 120 -0.62 -0.91 -11.69
C MET A 120 0.61 -1.83 -11.81
N VAL A 121 1.82 -1.27 -11.84
CA VAL A 121 3.09 -1.98 -12.11
C VAL A 121 4.08 -1.78 -10.97
#